data_AF-A0A3M2BXA5-F1
#
_entry.id   AF-A0A3M2BXA5-F1
#
_cell.length_a   1.000
_cell.length_b   1.000
_cell.length_c   1.000
_cell.angle_alpha   90.00
_cell.angle_beta   90.00
_cell.angle_gamma   90.00
#
_symmetry.space_group_name_H-M   'P 1'
#
loop_
_entity.id
_entity.type
_entity.pdbx_description
1 polymer ?
#
loop_
_entity_poly.entity_id
_entity_poly.type
_entity_poly.pdbx_seq_one_letter_code
_entity_poly.pdbx_strand_id
1 'polypeptide(L)' 'MIYAALAALFLLHNDFWLWHDPSRLFGLPVGLAYHALYCLATAALMALVVRYAWPSDLR' A
#
# COMPACT_ATOMS: atom_id res chain seq x y z
N MET A 1 12.81 10.74 -2.39
CA MET A 1 11.71 10.12 -3.18
C MET A 1 11.01 9.00 -2.41
N ILE A 2 11.72 8.02 -1.82
CA ILE A 2 11.09 6.89 -1.09
C ILE A 2 10.21 7.31 0.10
N TYR A 3 10.60 8.37 0.83
CA TYR A 3 9.80 8.91 1.93
C TYR A 3 8.46 9.52 1.46
N ALA A 4 8.43 10.13 0.27
CA ALA A 4 7.19 10.66 -0.30
C ALA A 4 6.25 9.51 -0.68
N ALA A 5 6.78 8.39 -1.18
CA ALA A 5 5.99 7.20 -1.46
C ALA A 5 5.40 6.58 -0.17
N LEU A 6 6.17 6.57 0.93
CA LEU A 6 5.68 6.13 2.24
C LEU A 6 4.56 7.05 2.76
N ALA A 7 4.73 8.36 2.67
CA ALA A 7 3.70 9.32 3.05
C ALA A 7 2.44 9.17 2.18
N ALA A 8 2.59 8.95 0.88
CA ALA A 8 1.47 8.72 -0.03
C ALA A 8 0.71 7.44 0.34
N LEU A 9 1.39 6.32 0.58
CA LEU A 9 0.75 5.08 1.05
C LEU A 9 0.03 5.32 2.38
N PHE A 10 0.67 6.00 3.34
CA PHE A 10 0.03 6.32 4.63
C PHE A 10 -1.29 7.07 4.46
N LEU A 11 -1.35 8.07 3.58
CA LEU A 11 -2.60 8.77 3.27
C LEU A 11 -3.60 7.83 2.58
N LEU A 12 -3.12 7.03 1.63
CA LEU A 12 -3.97 6.11 0.86
C LEU A 12 -4.58 5.01 1.75
N HIS A 13 -3.93 4.67 2.86
CA HIS A 13 -4.42 3.66 3.79
C HIS A 13 -5.77 4.00 4.41
N ASN A 14 -6.11 5.28 4.53
CA ASN A 14 -7.34 5.69 5.21
C ASN A 14 -8.60 5.34 4.41
N ASP A 15 -8.48 5.09 3.10
CA ASP A 15 -9.56 4.61 2.23
C ASP A 15 -10.89 5.40 2.36
N PHE A 16 -10.79 6.73 2.46
CA PHE A 16 -11.97 7.58 2.68
C PHE A 16 -12.96 7.58 1.50
N TRP A 17 -12.53 7.18 0.30
CA TRP A 17 -13.34 7.21 -0.91
C TRP A 17 -14.19 5.96 -1.12
N LEU A 18 -13.79 4.77 -0.63
CA LEU A 18 -14.56 3.52 -0.81
C LEU A 18 -15.42 3.15 0.41
N TRP A 19 -15.35 3.93 1.50
CA TRP A 19 -16.07 3.64 2.75
C TRP A 19 -17.57 3.39 2.60
N HIS A 20 -18.22 4.11 1.68
CA HIS A 20 -19.66 3.99 1.45
C HIS A 20 -19.99 3.35 0.10
N ASP A 21 -18.99 2.81 -0.60
CA ASP A 21 -19.18 2.22 -1.91
C ASP A 21 -19.59 0.74 -1.77
N PRO A 22 -20.84 0.37 -2.14
CA PRO A 22 -21.32 -1.00 -2.02
C PRO A 22 -20.93 -1.88 -3.23
N SER A 23 -20.21 -1.32 -4.21
CA SER A 23 -19.83 -2.05 -5.41
C SER A 23 -18.90 -3.22 -5.10
N ARG A 24 -18.90 -4.20 -6.01
CA ARG A 24 -18.12 -5.43 -5.87
C ARG A 24 -17.20 -5.62 -7.07
N LEU A 25 -15.98 -6.00 -6.78
CA LEU A 25 -14.97 -6.37 -7.77
C LEU A 25 -14.65 -7.86 -7.60
N PHE A 26 -14.82 -8.66 -8.66
CA PHE A 26 -14.67 -10.13 -8.62
C PHE A 26 -15.50 -10.82 -7.51
N GLY A 27 -16.67 -10.26 -7.16
CA GLY A 27 -17.54 -10.77 -6.09
C GLY A 27 -17.14 -10.34 -4.67
N LEU A 28 -16.02 -9.64 -4.50
CA LEU A 28 -15.58 -9.08 -3.24
C LEU A 28 -16.01 -7.61 -3.10
N PRO A 29 -16.24 -7.08 -1.89
CA PRO A 29 -16.43 -5.65 -1.69
C PRO A 29 -15.25 -4.86 -2.27
N VAL A 30 -15.54 -3.76 -2.96
CA VAL A 30 -14.50 -2.96 -3.63
C VAL A 30 -13.44 -2.44 -2.64
N GLY A 31 -13.83 -2.05 -1.43
CA GLY A 31 -12.90 -1.64 -0.37
C GLY A 31 -11.94 -2.77 0.04
N LEU A 32 -12.40 -4.03 0.03
CA LEU A 32 -11.54 -5.19 0.30
C LEU A 32 -10.54 -5.43 -0.84
N ALA A 33 -11.00 -5.37 -2.10
CA ALA A 33 -10.12 -5.51 -3.26
C ALA A 33 -9.06 -4.40 -3.31
N TYR A 34 -9.45 -3.18 -2.96
CA TYR A 34 -8.56 -2.04 -2.81
C TYR A 34 -7.48 -2.31 -1.75
N HIS A 35 -7.87 -2.75 -0.55
CA HIS A 35 -6.93 -3.08 0.52
C HIS A 35 -5.99 -4.23 0.17
N ALA A 36 -6.46 -5.25 -0.55
CA ALA A 36 -5.61 -6.33 -1.04
C ALA A 36 -4.50 -5.81 -1.97
N LEU A 37 -4.85 -4.93 -2.91
CA LEU A 37 -3.88 -4.29 -3.79
C LEU A 37 -2.93 -3.35 -3.02
N TYR A 38 -3.46 -2.60 -2.06
CA TYR A 38 -2.67 -1.73 -1.18
C TYR A 38 -1.61 -2.52 -0.40
N CYS A 39 -1.95 -3.69 0.13
CA CYS A 39 -0.99 -4.57 0.81
C CYS A 39 0.15 -5.02 -0.13
N LEU A 40 -0.18 -5.42 -1.37
CA LEU A 40 0.83 -5.81 -2.36
C LEU A 40 1.77 -4.65 -2.71
N ALA A 41 1.21 -3.45 -2.95
CA ALA A 41 1.98 -2.25 -3.22
C ALA A 41 2.90 -1.87 -2.04
N THR A 42 2.38 -1.96 -0.81
CA THR A 42 3.15 -1.69 0.41
C THR A 42 4.28 -2.68 0.58
N ALA A 43 4.03 -3.99 0.40
CA ALA A 43 5.05 -5.01 0.48
C ALA A 43 6.17 -4.78 -0.56
N ALA A 44 5.81 -4.43 -1.80
CA ALA A 44 6.78 -4.10 -2.84
C ALA A 44 7.62 -2.87 -2.47
N LEU A 45 6.99 -1.79 -1.98
CA LEU A 45 7.72 -0.60 -1.52
C LEU A 45 8.66 -0.93 -0.35
N MET A 46 8.22 -1.75 0.60
CA MET A 46 9.07 -2.15 1.72
C MET A 46 10.27 -2.99 1.27
N ALA A 47 10.10 -3.88 0.28
CA ALA A 47 11.21 -4.59 -0.33
C ALA A 47 12.22 -3.63 -1.01
N LEU A 48 11.73 -2.59 -1.68
CA LEU A 48 12.55 -1.49 -2.22
C LEU A 48 13.28 -0.73 -1.10
N VAL A 49 12.60 -0.39 -0.01
CA VAL A 49 13.20 0.27 1.16
C VAL A 49 14.32 -0.57 1.75
N VAL A 50 14.10 -1.87 1.96
CA VAL A 50 15.15 -2.78 2.44
C VAL A 50 16.32 -2.84 1.46
N ARG A 51 16.05 -2.86 0.15
CA ARG A 51 17.13 -2.95 -0.86
C ARG A 51 17.97 -1.69 -0.98
N TYR A 52 17.36 -0.50 -0.86
CA TYR A 52 18.01 0.78 -1.17
C TYR A 52 18.33 1.64 0.06
N ALA A 53 17.61 1.50 1.15
CA ALA A 53 17.76 2.31 2.37
C ALA A 53 18.37 1.53 3.54
N TRP A 54 18.42 0.20 3.48
CA TRP A 54 19.07 -0.59 4.54
C TRP A 54 20.60 -0.52 4.42
N PRO A 55 21.32 -0.20 5.51
CA PRO A 55 22.78 -0.15 5.51
C PRO A 55 23.37 -1.51 5.14
N SER A 56 24.26 -1.55 4.14
CA SER A 56 24.95 -2.77 3.72
C SER A 56 25.87 -3.35 4.80
N ASP A 57 26.31 -2.52 5.76
CA ASP A 57 27.19 -2.92 6.86
C ASP A 57 26.47 -3.73 7.96
N LEU A 58 25.14 -3.85 7.86
CA LEU A 58 24.28 -4.60 8.80
C LEU A 58 23.64 -5.84 8.15
N ARG A 59 24.12 -6.29 6.97
CA ARG A 59 23.57 -7.43 6.25
C ARG A 59 24.23 -8.75 6.66
#